data_AF-A0A1G6YFF7-F1
#
_entry.id   AF-A0A1G6YFF7-F1
#
_cell.length_a   1.000
_cell.length_b   1.000
_cell.length_c   1.000
_cell.angle_alpha   90.00
_cell.angle_beta   90.00
_cell.angle_gamma   90.00
#
_symmetry.space_group_name_H-M   'P 1'
#
loop_
_entity.id
_entity.type
_entity.pdbx_description
1 polymer ?
#
loop_
_entity_poly.entity_id
_entity_poly.type
_entity_poly.pdbx_seq_one_letter_code
_entity_poly.pdbx_strand_id
1 'polypeptide(L)'
;MIQKEQIQQRRQHIAEVRHADSVYRDIVARENEREDYEKRWFWELLQNAKDSVEDNQSIQVKIEISENEISFSHTGNPFDLDDILSLIIQGSSKNNKEGKTGRFGTGFMTTYLLSKEVYITGKLNDNQGCFHFLLNRDATDNEHFFKLQQESNKEFDESIREESYLGVDKFQTKFTYSLGEKGKATAKVGLQCLDELIPITQLFNEQIESVIVVENGSSKTFSKTLIKTHELGSINEWEITTLIDGSVNTCLKAYIQKDEKFDA
;
A
#
# COMPACT_ATOMS: atom_id res chain seq x y z
N MET A 1 40.83 -16.62 23.14
CA MET A 1 40.69 -15.49 22.19
C MET A 1 39.31 -15.55 21.57
N ILE A 2 38.60 -14.43 21.47
CA ILE A 2 37.30 -14.37 20.78
C ILE A 2 37.54 -14.51 19.27
N GLN A 3 36.71 -15.30 18.59
CA GLN A 3 36.84 -15.52 17.14
C GLN A 3 36.28 -14.32 16.36
N LYS A 4 36.90 -13.98 15.21
CA LYS A 4 36.43 -12.87 14.36
C LYS A 4 34.98 -13.04 13.91
N GLU A 5 34.56 -14.26 13.65
CA GLU A 5 33.19 -14.61 13.26
C GLU A 5 32.17 -14.28 14.35
N GLN A 6 32.48 -14.60 15.61
CA GLN A 6 31.64 -14.23 16.77
C GLN A 6 31.48 -12.71 16.89
N ILE A 7 32.53 -11.93 16.61
CA ILE A 7 32.46 -10.47 16.61
C ILE A 7 31.54 -9.97 15.48
N GLN A 8 31.63 -10.58 14.29
CA GLN A 8 30.81 -10.19 13.14
C GLN A 8 29.32 -10.48 13.37
N GLN A 9 28.99 -11.69 13.83
CA GLN A 9 27.62 -12.06 14.20
C GLN A 9 27.07 -11.13 15.29
N ARG A 10 27.87 -10.82 16.31
CA ARG A 10 27.45 -9.91 17.38
C ARG A 10 27.20 -8.49 16.86
N ARG A 11 28.02 -7.98 15.94
CA ARG A 11 27.82 -6.66 15.32
C ARG A 11 26.53 -6.61 14.50
N GLN A 12 26.26 -7.65 13.71
CA GLN A 12 25.04 -7.74 12.92
C GLN A 12 23.80 -7.76 13.82
N HIS A 13 23.80 -8.63 14.84
CA HIS A 13 22.69 -8.68 15.79
C HIS A 13 22.45 -7.34 16.52
N ILE A 14 23.52 -6.64 16.94
CA ILE A 14 23.38 -5.30 17.54
C ILE A 14 22.78 -4.29 16.55
N ALA A 15 23.14 -4.37 15.27
CA ALA A 15 22.60 -3.49 14.24
C ALA A 15 21.11 -3.76 14.01
N GLU A 16 20.70 -5.03 13.95
CA GLU A 16 19.30 -5.46 13.80
C GLU A 16 18.44 -4.95 14.97
N VAL A 17 18.90 -5.15 16.21
CA VAL A 17 18.19 -4.66 17.40
C VAL A 17 18.07 -3.13 17.37
N ARG A 18 19.15 -2.40 17.06
CA ARG A 18 19.10 -0.93 16.99
C ARG A 18 18.19 -0.40 15.89
N HIS A 19 18.14 -1.10 14.76
CA HIS A 19 17.22 -0.76 13.68
C HIS A 19 15.77 -0.96 14.12
N ALA A 20 15.47 -2.12 14.72
CA ALA A 20 14.15 -2.42 15.27
C ALA A 20 13.71 -1.38 16.33
N ASP A 21 14.61 -0.97 17.23
CA ASP A 21 14.35 0.11 18.19
C ASP A 21 13.99 1.44 17.50
N SER A 22 14.62 1.75 16.37
CA SER A 22 14.32 2.96 15.60
C SER A 22 12.93 2.89 14.98
N VAL A 23 12.61 1.77 14.34
CA VAL A 23 11.29 1.54 13.73
C VAL A 23 10.20 1.64 14.78
N TYR A 24 10.38 1.00 15.95
CA TYR A 24 9.41 1.08 17.04
C TYR A 24 9.15 2.53 17.48
N ARG A 25 10.21 3.33 17.67
CA ARG A 25 10.07 4.75 18.01
C ARG A 25 9.30 5.54 16.95
N ASP A 26 9.56 5.27 15.68
CA ASP A 26 8.88 5.95 14.57
C ASP A 26 7.38 5.58 14.52
N ILE A 27 7.03 4.32 14.83
CA ILE A 27 5.62 3.89 14.94
C ILE A 27 4.94 4.62 16.11
N VAL A 28 5.59 4.68 17.27
CA VAL A 28 5.07 5.37 18.45
C VAL A 28 4.90 6.87 18.18
N ALA A 29 5.85 7.49 17.49
CA ALA A 29 5.74 8.90 17.08
C ALA A 29 4.53 9.10 16.16
N ARG A 30 4.32 8.22 15.17
CA ARG A 30 3.18 8.32 14.24
C ARG A 30 1.84 8.18 14.95
N GLU A 31 1.74 7.33 15.96
CA GLU A 31 0.55 7.22 16.82
C GLU A 31 0.27 8.51 17.60
N ASN A 32 1.31 9.18 18.09
CA ASN A 32 1.17 10.46 18.80
C ASN A 32 0.75 11.60 17.85
N GLU A 33 1.10 11.49 16.57
CA GLU A 33 0.76 12.45 15.50
C GLU A 33 -0.49 12.03 14.71
N ARG A 34 -1.33 11.12 15.24
CA ARG A 34 -2.44 10.49 14.49
C ARG A 34 -3.32 11.48 13.71
N GLU A 35 -3.70 12.60 14.32
CA GLU A 35 -4.57 13.61 13.70
C GLU A 35 -3.99 14.19 12.39
N ASP A 36 -2.67 14.24 12.26
CA ASP A 36 -1.97 14.78 11.08
C ASP A 36 -1.90 13.77 9.91
N TYR A 37 -2.05 12.48 10.22
CA TYR A 37 -1.78 11.37 9.29
C TYR A 37 -2.96 10.43 9.05
N GLU A 38 -4.01 10.46 9.88
CA GLU A 38 -5.14 9.52 9.77
C GLU A 38 -5.92 9.62 8.45
N LYS A 39 -5.79 10.74 7.72
CA LYS A 39 -6.37 10.91 6.39
C LYS A 39 -5.52 10.31 5.27
N ARG A 40 -4.26 9.94 5.55
CA ARG A 40 -3.26 9.61 4.53
C ARG A 40 -3.17 8.13 4.20
N TRP A 41 -3.61 7.23 5.08
CA TRP A 41 -3.39 5.78 4.92
C TRP A 41 -3.84 5.24 3.55
N PHE A 42 -4.96 5.72 3.01
CA PHE A 42 -5.45 5.29 1.71
C PHE A 42 -4.51 5.74 0.59
N TRP A 43 -4.06 6.99 0.65
CA TRP A 43 -3.15 7.58 -0.33
C TRP A 43 -1.78 6.91 -0.30
N GLU A 44 -1.28 6.55 0.88
CA GLU A 44 -0.03 5.79 1.02
C GLU A 44 -0.15 4.41 0.38
N LEU A 45 -1.26 3.69 0.59
CA LEU A 45 -1.50 2.39 -0.06
C LEU A 45 -1.71 2.52 -1.56
N LEU A 46 -2.43 3.55 -2.02
CA LEU A 46 -2.63 3.84 -3.44
C LEU A 46 -1.30 4.18 -4.13
N GLN A 47 -0.43 4.94 -3.46
CA GLN A 47 0.90 5.24 -3.97
C GLN A 47 1.74 3.97 -4.06
N ASN A 48 1.73 3.11 -3.04
CA ASN A 48 2.44 1.82 -3.09
C ASN A 48 1.95 0.93 -4.24
N ALA A 49 0.64 0.91 -4.49
CA ALA A 49 0.07 0.20 -5.64
C ALA A 49 0.54 0.80 -6.96
N LYS A 50 0.54 2.14 -7.10
CA LYS A 50 0.96 2.84 -8.31
C LYS A 50 2.46 2.65 -8.57
N ASP A 51 3.30 2.74 -7.55
CA ASP A 51 4.75 2.57 -7.66
C ASP A 51 5.16 1.11 -7.99
N SER A 52 4.22 0.17 -7.91
CA SER A 52 4.45 -1.22 -8.33
C SER A 52 4.38 -1.44 -9.85
N VAL A 53 3.82 -0.50 -10.62
CA VAL A 53 3.68 -0.64 -12.08
C VAL A 53 4.60 0.30 -12.85
N GLU A 54 4.90 -0.05 -14.09
CA GLU A 54 5.63 0.82 -15.03
C GLU A 54 4.69 1.87 -15.65
N ASP A 55 5.25 2.92 -16.28
CA ASP A 55 4.48 4.07 -16.79
C ASP A 55 3.41 3.71 -17.82
N ASN A 56 3.58 2.60 -18.55
CA ASN A 56 2.66 2.12 -19.57
C ASN A 56 1.61 1.11 -19.05
N GLN A 57 1.61 0.83 -17.75
CA GLN A 57 0.70 -0.10 -17.10
C GLN A 57 -0.31 0.65 -16.25
N SER A 58 -1.50 0.07 -16.12
CA SER A 58 -2.55 0.58 -15.24
C SER A 58 -2.76 -0.32 -14.03
N ILE A 59 -3.30 0.26 -12.96
CA ILE A 59 -3.67 -0.43 -11.74
C ILE A 59 -5.16 -0.28 -11.46
N GLN A 60 -5.74 -1.36 -10.97
CA GLN A 60 -7.03 -1.37 -10.33
C GLN A 60 -6.82 -1.61 -8.84
N VAL A 61 -7.56 -0.87 -8.02
CA VAL A 61 -7.53 -0.96 -6.56
C VAL A 61 -8.90 -1.37 -6.06
N LYS A 62 -8.94 -2.23 -5.04
CA LYS A 62 -10.15 -2.66 -4.34
C LYS A 62 -9.98 -2.49 -2.84
N ILE A 63 -10.89 -1.76 -2.22
CA ILE A 63 -11.04 -1.63 -0.77
C ILE A 63 -12.26 -2.43 -0.36
N GLU A 64 -12.12 -3.33 0.61
CA GLU A 64 -13.25 -4.07 1.18
C GLU A 64 -13.33 -3.73 2.67
N ILE A 65 -14.49 -3.26 3.11
CA ILE A 65 -14.75 -2.76 4.46
C ILE A 65 -15.83 -3.62 5.10
N SER A 66 -15.51 -4.13 6.28
CA SER A 66 -16.44 -4.83 7.17
C SER A 66 -16.39 -4.19 8.57
N GLU A 67 -17.19 -4.70 9.51
CA GLU A 67 -17.29 -4.12 10.86
C GLU A 67 -15.94 -4.01 11.57
N ASN A 68 -15.10 -5.04 11.47
CA ASN A 68 -13.85 -5.15 12.23
C ASN A 68 -12.62 -5.36 11.34
N GLU A 69 -12.75 -5.18 10.03
CA GLU A 69 -11.65 -5.38 9.09
C GLU A 69 -11.78 -4.43 7.91
N ILE A 70 -10.63 -3.89 7.47
CA ILE A 70 -10.50 -3.26 6.16
C ILE A 70 -9.38 -3.95 5.40
N SER A 71 -9.61 -4.21 4.11
CA SER A 71 -8.57 -4.72 3.24
C SER A 71 -8.40 -3.84 2.00
N PHE A 72 -7.15 -3.76 1.55
CA PHE A 72 -6.73 -3.03 0.36
C PHE A 72 -6.03 -4.01 -0.57
N SER A 73 -6.53 -4.15 -1.79
CA SER A 73 -5.96 -5.03 -2.81
C SER A 73 -5.69 -4.29 -4.11
N HIS A 74 -4.67 -4.68 -4.86
CA HIS A 74 -4.38 -4.08 -6.17
C HIS A 74 -3.88 -5.11 -7.20
N THR A 75 -3.97 -4.73 -8.48
CA THR A 75 -3.55 -5.53 -9.64
C THR A 75 -2.14 -5.20 -10.14
N GLY A 76 -1.37 -4.47 -9.33
CA GLY A 76 -0.01 -4.07 -9.69
C GLY A 76 0.96 -5.25 -9.74
N ASN A 77 2.21 -4.99 -10.15
CA ASN A 77 3.18 -6.07 -10.36
C ASN A 77 3.52 -6.81 -9.05
N PRO A 78 3.93 -8.09 -9.13
CA PRO A 78 4.36 -8.84 -7.94
C PRO A 78 5.57 -8.20 -7.23
N PHE A 79 5.83 -8.68 -6.02
CA PHE A 79 6.94 -8.20 -5.19
C PHE A 79 8.29 -8.70 -5.70
N ASP A 80 9.28 -7.82 -5.71
CA ASP A 80 10.66 -8.25 -5.64
C ASP A 80 10.94 -8.80 -4.23
N LEU A 81 11.80 -9.81 -4.11
CA LEU A 81 12.14 -10.39 -2.80
C LEU A 81 12.69 -9.32 -1.84
N ASP A 82 13.60 -8.47 -2.32
CA ASP A 82 14.17 -7.38 -1.52
C ASP A 82 13.08 -6.37 -1.06
N ASP A 83 12.05 -6.16 -1.87
CA ASP A 83 10.98 -5.23 -1.57
C ASP A 83 10.10 -5.73 -0.41
N ILE A 84 9.72 -7.01 -0.40
CA ILE A 84 8.96 -7.57 0.72
C ILE A 84 9.82 -7.70 1.98
N LEU A 85 11.10 -8.06 1.86
CA LEU A 85 12.02 -8.10 3.00
C LEU A 85 12.25 -6.72 3.60
N SER A 86 12.38 -5.68 2.77
CA SER A 86 12.47 -4.29 3.22
C SER A 86 11.19 -3.80 3.87
N LEU A 87 10.02 -4.20 3.39
CA LEU A 87 8.74 -3.94 4.06
C LEU A 87 8.74 -4.58 5.45
N ILE A 88 9.10 -5.86 5.54
CA ILE A 88 9.11 -6.60 6.80
C ILE A 88 10.10 -5.97 7.79
N ILE A 89 11.34 -5.72 7.40
CA ILE A 89 12.36 -5.12 8.28
C ILE A 89 12.09 -3.61 8.52
N GLN A 90 11.20 -3.00 7.74
CA GLN A 90 11.04 -1.55 7.63
C GLN A 90 12.37 -0.86 7.30
N GLY A 91 13.18 -1.51 6.44
CA GLY A 91 14.41 -0.94 5.91
C GLY A 91 14.06 -0.02 4.74
N SER A 92 14.44 1.25 4.81
CA SER A 92 14.33 2.10 3.62
C SER A 92 15.30 1.57 2.57
N SER A 93 14.80 0.95 1.50
CA SER A 93 15.54 0.75 0.27
C SER A 93 15.83 2.11 -0.37
N LYS A 94 16.72 2.93 0.20
CA LYS A 94 17.27 4.13 -0.46
C LYS A 94 18.30 3.75 -1.52
N ASN A 95 18.06 2.67 -2.27
CA ASN A 95 18.87 2.29 -3.41
C ASN A 95 18.19 2.79 -4.68
N ASN A 96 18.51 4.04 -5.03
CA ASN A 96 18.73 4.56 -6.39
C ASN A 96 18.04 3.87 -7.59
N LYS A 97 16.72 3.66 -7.56
CA LYS A 97 15.94 3.64 -8.81
C LYS A 97 15.35 5.05 -8.95
N GLU A 98 16.00 5.88 -9.76
CA GLU A 98 15.54 7.24 -10.07
C GLU A 98 14.05 7.19 -10.45
N GLY A 99 13.22 7.98 -9.77
CA GLY A 99 11.78 8.10 -10.05
C GLY A 99 10.84 7.24 -9.20
N LYS A 100 11.30 6.22 -8.46
CA LYS A 100 10.45 5.44 -7.53
C LYS A 100 10.69 5.91 -6.09
N THR A 101 9.71 6.60 -5.51
CA THR A 101 9.66 6.87 -4.07
C THR A 101 9.76 5.53 -3.33
N GLY A 102 10.67 5.40 -2.37
CA GLY A 102 10.97 4.12 -1.70
C GLY A 102 9.71 3.34 -1.32
N ARG A 103 9.46 2.24 -2.04
CA ARG A 103 8.16 1.55 -2.19
C ARG A 103 7.48 1.11 -0.90
N PHE A 104 8.23 1.00 0.20
CA PHE A 104 7.72 0.63 1.54
C PHE A 104 8.35 1.47 2.67
N GLY A 105 8.70 2.72 2.36
CA GLY A 105 9.21 3.70 3.34
C GLY A 105 8.17 4.17 4.36
N THR A 106 8.45 5.29 5.03
CA THR A 106 7.66 5.91 6.12
C THR A 106 6.15 6.07 5.84
N GLY A 107 5.73 5.99 4.58
CA GLY A 107 4.34 5.98 4.14
C GLY A 107 3.56 4.75 4.59
N PHE A 108 4.12 3.55 4.45
CA PHE A 108 3.46 2.32 4.92
C PHE A 108 3.24 2.35 6.44
N MET A 109 4.15 2.96 7.21
CA MET A 109 3.95 3.11 8.66
C MET A 109 2.70 3.92 9.03
N THR A 110 2.21 4.78 8.14
CA THR A 110 0.93 5.50 8.34
C THR A 110 -0.24 4.54 8.44
N THR A 111 -0.18 3.39 7.75
CA THR A 111 -1.27 2.43 7.75
C THR A 111 -1.40 1.71 9.08
N TYR A 112 -0.37 1.72 9.93
CA TYR A 112 -0.46 1.22 11.30
C TYR A 112 -1.47 1.97 12.16
N LEU A 113 -1.87 3.19 11.76
CA LEU A 113 -2.98 3.91 12.40
C LEU A 113 -4.32 3.19 12.21
N LEU A 114 -4.49 2.41 11.14
CA LEU A 114 -5.63 1.48 10.99
C LEU A 114 -5.48 0.31 11.97
N SER A 115 -4.33 -0.36 11.90
CA SER A 115 -3.96 -1.44 12.80
C SER A 115 -2.46 -1.73 12.66
N LYS A 116 -1.82 -2.01 13.79
CA LYS A 116 -0.43 -2.50 13.81
C LYS A 116 -0.32 -3.99 13.46
N GLU A 117 -1.45 -4.68 13.35
CA GLU A 117 -1.53 -6.06 12.88
C GLU A 117 -2.06 -6.07 11.46
N VAL A 118 -1.18 -6.45 10.51
CA VAL A 118 -1.49 -6.41 9.08
C VAL A 118 -1.17 -7.76 8.45
N TYR A 119 -2.18 -8.46 7.94
CA TYR A 119 -1.93 -9.62 7.09
C TYR A 119 -1.55 -9.16 5.70
N ILE A 120 -0.43 -9.69 5.20
CA ILE A 120 0.09 -9.36 3.87
C ILE A 120 0.08 -10.60 3.02
N THR A 121 -0.64 -10.52 1.91
CA THR A 121 -0.74 -11.59 0.93
C THR A 121 -0.23 -11.09 -0.41
N GLY A 122 0.66 -11.85 -1.03
CA GLY A 122 1.30 -11.40 -2.26
C GLY A 122 1.93 -12.53 -3.07
N LYS A 123 2.37 -12.16 -4.27
CA LYS A 123 3.18 -12.99 -5.16
C LYS A 123 4.57 -12.39 -5.30
N LEU A 124 5.59 -13.24 -5.42
CA LEU A 124 6.95 -12.83 -5.77
C LEU A 124 7.18 -12.92 -7.29
N ASN A 125 8.06 -12.07 -7.80
CA ASN A 125 8.53 -12.10 -9.18
C ASN A 125 9.32 -13.40 -9.49
N ASP A 126 9.64 -13.61 -10.77
CA ASP A 126 10.50 -14.70 -11.25
C ASP A 126 10.07 -16.11 -10.80
N ASN A 127 8.75 -16.33 -10.63
CA ASN A 127 8.18 -17.59 -10.13
C ASN A 127 8.74 -18.05 -8.77
N GLN A 128 9.14 -17.11 -7.91
CA GLN A 128 9.66 -17.39 -6.57
C GLN A 128 8.57 -17.78 -5.54
N GLY A 129 7.31 -17.85 -5.96
CA GLY A 129 6.19 -18.31 -5.16
C GLY A 129 5.25 -17.19 -4.69
N CYS A 130 4.35 -17.56 -3.79
CA CYS A 130 3.35 -16.73 -3.15
C CYS A 130 3.50 -16.82 -1.63
N PHE A 131 3.13 -15.77 -0.92
CA PHE A 131 3.26 -15.67 0.54
C PHE A 131 1.99 -15.14 1.19
N HIS A 132 1.84 -15.46 2.48
CA HIS A 132 0.81 -14.94 3.36
C HIS A 132 1.30 -15.01 4.80
N PHE A 133 1.46 -13.86 5.45
CA PHE A 133 1.97 -13.79 6.82
C PHE A 133 1.39 -12.60 7.58
N LEU A 134 1.45 -12.64 8.90
CA LEU A 134 1.11 -11.52 9.77
C LEU A 134 2.34 -10.62 9.99
N LEU A 135 2.21 -9.36 9.59
CA LEU A 135 3.12 -8.31 10.01
C LEU A 135 2.60 -7.71 11.32
N ASN A 136 3.10 -8.19 12.47
CA ASN A 136 2.69 -7.69 13.77
C ASN A 136 3.65 -6.62 14.31
N ARG A 137 3.13 -5.42 14.57
CA ARG A 137 3.87 -4.29 15.11
C ARG A 137 3.30 -3.79 16.44
N ASP A 138 2.35 -4.49 17.04
CA ASP A 138 1.71 -4.11 18.31
C ASP A 138 2.57 -4.46 19.52
N ALA A 139 3.72 -3.80 19.62
CA ALA A 139 4.66 -4.00 20.69
C ALA A 139 4.44 -3.03 21.86
N THR A 140 4.75 -3.53 23.07
CA THR A 140 4.73 -2.76 24.33
C THR A 140 6.05 -2.03 24.60
N ASP A 141 7.13 -2.52 24.02
CA ASP A 141 8.49 -2.01 24.18
C ASP A 141 9.38 -2.52 23.02
N ASN A 142 10.63 -2.05 22.99
CA ASN A 142 11.63 -2.39 21.99
C ASN A 142 11.95 -3.90 21.93
N GLU A 143 12.04 -4.58 23.07
CA GLU A 143 12.38 -6.01 23.10
C GLU A 143 11.25 -6.85 22.53
N HIS A 144 10.01 -6.50 22.91
CA HIS A 144 8.81 -7.10 22.35
C HIS A 144 8.71 -6.84 20.84
N PHE A 145 8.99 -5.61 20.38
CA PHE A 145 9.01 -5.29 18.95
C PHE A 145 9.99 -6.16 18.16
N PHE A 146 11.22 -6.33 18.68
CA PHE A 146 12.22 -7.18 18.03
C PHE A 146 11.82 -8.66 18.00
N LYS A 147 11.03 -9.14 18.97
CA LYS A 147 10.45 -10.50 18.94
C LYS A 147 9.37 -10.62 17.87
N LEU A 148 8.39 -9.71 17.83
CA LEU A 148 7.33 -9.70 16.81
C LEU A 148 7.91 -9.59 15.39
N GLN A 149 8.99 -8.83 15.22
CA GLN A 149 9.73 -8.73 13.96
C GLN A 149 10.31 -10.08 13.53
N GLN A 150 10.92 -10.83 14.45
CA GLN A 150 11.46 -12.17 14.16
C GLN A 150 10.34 -13.18 13.86
N GLU A 151 9.21 -13.07 14.56
CA GLU A 151 8.02 -13.88 14.30
C GLU A 151 7.46 -13.60 12.90
N SER A 152 7.35 -12.33 12.50
CA SER A 152 6.92 -11.94 11.15
C SER A 152 7.86 -12.49 10.07
N ASN A 153 9.19 -12.45 10.31
CA ASN A 153 10.18 -13.03 9.38
C ASN A 153 9.96 -14.54 9.22
N LYS A 154 9.78 -15.23 10.35
CA LYS A 154 9.57 -16.67 10.36
C LYS A 154 8.26 -17.06 9.65
N GLU A 155 7.17 -16.34 9.91
CA GLU A 155 5.91 -16.59 9.23
C GLU A 155 6.02 -16.36 7.72
N PHE A 156 6.75 -15.31 7.29
CA PHE A 156 7.03 -15.10 5.88
C PHE A 156 7.76 -16.30 5.27
N ASP A 157 8.87 -16.73 5.87
CA ASP A 157 9.69 -17.86 5.41
C ASP A 157 8.86 -19.16 5.30
N GLU A 158 8.01 -19.43 6.29
CA GLU A 158 7.17 -20.63 6.36
C GLU A 158 5.94 -20.55 5.42
N SER A 159 5.55 -19.36 4.98
CA SER A 159 4.37 -19.16 4.10
C SER A 159 4.65 -19.35 2.61
N ILE A 160 5.92 -19.45 2.19
CA ILE A 160 6.25 -19.50 0.77
C ILE A 160 5.74 -20.81 0.15
N ARG A 161 4.90 -20.68 -0.88
CA ARG A 161 4.37 -21.82 -1.65
C ARG A 161 4.15 -21.44 -3.12
N GLU A 162 3.91 -22.43 -3.97
CA GLU A 162 3.67 -22.19 -5.40
C GLU A 162 2.30 -21.55 -5.66
N GLU A 163 1.25 -22.06 -5.02
CA GLU A 163 -0.13 -21.63 -5.28
C GLU A 163 -0.48 -20.30 -4.59
N SER A 164 -1.18 -19.41 -5.30
CA SER A 164 -1.64 -18.15 -4.72
C SER A 164 -2.59 -18.38 -3.55
N TYR A 165 -2.42 -17.59 -2.49
CA TYR A 165 -3.37 -17.50 -1.38
C TYR A 165 -4.67 -16.77 -1.77
N LEU A 166 -4.67 -16.08 -2.90
CA LEU A 166 -5.81 -15.33 -3.45
C LEU A 166 -6.44 -16.07 -4.65
N GLY A 167 -6.02 -17.30 -4.93
CA GLY A 167 -6.51 -18.09 -6.04
C GLY A 167 -6.22 -17.42 -7.39
N VAL A 168 -7.20 -17.50 -8.30
CA VAL A 168 -7.09 -17.00 -9.69
C VAL A 168 -7.57 -15.54 -9.85
N ASP A 169 -7.68 -14.78 -8.76
CA ASP A 169 -8.06 -13.36 -8.80
C ASP A 169 -7.00 -12.52 -9.54
N LYS A 170 -7.38 -11.38 -10.13
CA LYS A 170 -6.42 -10.38 -10.65
C LYS A 170 -5.77 -9.57 -9.53
N PHE A 171 -6.44 -9.42 -8.39
CA PHE A 171 -5.93 -8.71 -7.22
C PHE A 171 -4.99 -9.61 -6.44
N GLN A 172 -3.73 -9.71 -6.89
CA GLN A 172 -2.73 -10.64 -6.34
C GLN A 172 -1.89 -10.05 -5.20
N THR A 173 -2.09 -8.78 -4.85
CA THR A 173 -1.53 -8.17 -3.63
C THR A 173 -2.68 -7.69 -2.74
N LYS A 174 -2.67 -8.08 -1.47
CA LYS A 174 -3.68 -7.72 -0.47
C LYS A 174 -3.06 -7.42 0.89
N PHE A 175 -3.44 -6.29 1.47
CA PHE A 175 -3.18 -5.91 2.86
C PHE A 175 -4.49 -5.93 3.63
N THR A 176 -4.54 -6.65 4.75
CA THR A 176 -5.74 -6.77 5.58
C THR A 176 -5.45 -6.32 7.00
N TYR A 177 -6.23 -5.36 7.51
CA TYR A 177 -6.07 -4.74 8.81
C TYR A 177 -7.24 -5.11 9.71
N SER A 178 -6.94 -5.70 10.87
CA SER A 178 -7.95 -5.95 11.92
C SER A 178 -8.17 -4.68 12.74
N LEU A 179 -9.38 -4.12 12.68
CA LEU A 179 -9.70 -2.79 13.21
C LEU A 179 -10.21 -2.85 14.65
N GLY A 180 -9.44 -2.28 15.57
CA GLY A 180 -9.95 -1.83 16.87
C GLY A 180 -10.71 -0.49 16.75
N GLU A 181 -11.24 0.02 17.86
CA GLU A 181 -12.06 1.25 17.87
C GLU A 181 -11.33 2.48 17.27
N LYS A 182 -10.05 2.68 17.60
CA LYS A 182 -9.23 3.75 16.98
C LYS A 182 -9.04 3.53 15.48
N GLY A 183 -8.83 2.28 15.08
CA GLY A 183 -8.68 1.89 13.68
C GLY A 183 -9.93 2.19 12.86
N LYS A 184 -11.12 1.87 13.41
CA LYS A 184 -12.41 2.19 12.80
C LYS A 184 -12.60 3.70 12.62
N ALA A 185 -12.23 4.51 13.62
CA ALA A 185 -12.28 5.96 13.53
C ALA A 185 -11.36 6.50 12.41
N THR A 186 -10.12 6.03 12.35
CA THR A 186 -9.16 6.43 11.31
C THR A 186 -9.55 5.93 9.92
N ALA A 187 -10.10 4.72 9.80
CA ALA A 187 -10.66 4.22 8.56
C ALA A 187 -11.77 5.16 8.06
N LYS A 188 -12.74 5.49 8.92
CA LYS A 188 -13.84 6.40 8.60
C LYS A 188 -13.34 7.76 8.12
N VAL A 189 -12.37 8.36 8.82
CA VAL A 189 -11.82 9.68 8.45
C VAL A 189 -11.12 9.62 7.09
N GLY A 190 -10.31 8.59 6.82
CA GLY A 190 -9.66 8.44 5.52
C GLY A 190 -10.64 8.19 4.37
N LEU A 191 -11.73 7.46 4.63
CA LEU A 191 -12.77 7.15 3.63
C LEU A 191 -13.64 8.36 3.26
N GLN A 192 -13.85 9.30 4.20
CA GLN A 192 -14.76 10.45 4.00
C GLN A 192 -14.41 11.33 2.79
N CYS A 193 -13.14 11.47 2.46
CA CYS A 193 -12.70 12.34 1.36
C CYS A 193 -12.58 11.60 0.01
N LEU A 194 -12.80 10.28 -0.03
CA LEU A 194 -12.54 9.49 -1.22
C LEU A 194 -13.48 9.82 -2.38
N ASP A 195 -14.76 10.04 -2.09
CA ASP A 195 -15.77 10.34 -3.11
C ASP A 195 -15.43 11.62 -3.90
N GLU A 196 -14.81 12.60 -3.25
CA GLU A 196 -14.44 13.87 -3.87
C GLU A 196 -13.06 13.79 -4.53
N LEU A 197 -12.10 13.14 -3.88
CA LEU A 197 -10.69 13.18 -4.29
C LEU A 197 -10.31 12.09 -5.29
N ILE A 198 -10.97 10.92 -5.30
CA ILE A 198 -10.65 9.84 -6.26
C ILE A 198 -10.87 10.32 -7.71
N PRO A 199 -12.03 10.90 -8.09
CA PRO A 199 -12.25 11.43 -9.44
C PRO A 199 -11.13 12.35 -9.90
N ILE A 200 -10.74 13.30 -9.05
CA ILE A 200 -9.70 14.29 -9.33
C ILE A 200 -8.33 13.60 -9.44
N THR A 201 -8.01 12.69 -8.51
CA THR A 201 -6.74 11.97 -8.52
C THR A 201 -6.59 11.11 -9.77
N GLN A 202 -7.65 10.41 -10.17
CA GLN A 202 -7.66 9.63 -11.39
C GLN A 202 -7.42 10.53 -12.59
N LEU A 203 -8.04 11.71 -12.71
CA LEU A 203 -7.80 12.61 -13.84
C LEU A 203 -6.32 12.92 -14.07
N PHE A 204 -5.57 13.19 -12.99
CA PHE A 204 -4.15 13.56 -13.08
C PHE A 204 -3.17 12.39 -13.01
N ASN A 205 -3.67 11.17 -12.80
CA ASN A 205 -2.84 9.97 -12.76
C ASN A 205 -3.30 8.96 -13.80
N GLU A 206 -2.51 8.80 -14.87
CA GLU A 206 -2.86 7.93 -16.00
C GLU A 206 -2.84 6.44 -15.65
N GLN A 207 -2.10 6.05 -14.61
CA GLN A 207 -1.96 4.66 -14.20
C GLN A 207 -3.14 4.17 -13.35
N ILE A 208 -3.90 5.04 -12.68
CA ILE A 208 -5.05 4.61 -11.85
C ILE A 208 -6.30 4.43 -12.73
N GLU A 209 -6.56 3.18 -13.13
CA GLU A 209 -7.69 2.82 -13.98
C GLU A 209 -9.02 2.83 -13.22
N SER A 210 -9.05 2.15 -12.07
CA SER A 210 -10.27 2.10 -11.25
C SER A 210 -9.98 1.95 -9.77
N VAL A 211 -10.85 2.54 -8.95
CA VAL A 211 -10.91 2.28 -7.51
C VAL A 211 -12.28 1.72 -7.17
N ILE A 212 -12.32 0.54 -6.56
CA ILE A 212 -13.53 -0.15 -6.14
C ILE A 212 -13.57 -0.10 -4.62
N VAL A 213 -14.68 0.37 -4.05
CA VAL A 213 -14.93 0.39 -2.60
C VAL A 213 -16.14 -0.48 -2.34
N VAL A 214 -15.97 -1.56 -1.57
CA VAL A 214 -17.03 -2.47 -1.17
C VAL A 214 -17.25 -2.31 0.33
N GLU A 215 -18.45 -1.92 0.72
CA GLU A 215 -18.83 -1.74 2.12
C GLU A 215 -20.20 -2.38 2.36
N ASN A 216 -20.27 -3.31 3.32
CA ASN A 216 -21.52 -3.99 3.71
C ASN A 216 -22.33 -4.57 2.53
N GLY A 217 -21.63 -5.05 1.49
CA GLY A 217 -22.23 -5.65 0.29
C GLY A 217 -22.65 -4.65 -0.80
N SER A 218 -22.58 -3.33 -0.54
CA SER A 218 -22.69 -2.31 -1.59
C SER A 218 -21.32 -2.03 -2.18
N SER A 219 -21.28 -1.80 -3.48
CA SER A 219 -20.06 -1.54 -4.24
C SER A 219 -20.14 -0.16 -4.90
N LYS A 220 -19.08 0.62 -4.74
CA LYS A 220 -18.88 1.89 -5.42
C LYS A 220 -17.62 1.80 -6.27
N THR A 221 -17.74 1.99 -7.58
CA THR A 221 -16.60 1.93 -8.51
C THR A 221 -16.37 3.28 -9.14
N PHE A 222 -15.17 3.81 -8.98
CA PHE A 222 -14.68 5.00 -9.66
C PHE A 222 -13.81 4.57 -10.84
N SER A 223 -14.06 5.14 -12.00
CA SER A 223 -13.31 4.85 -13.23
C SER A 223 -13.22 6.10 -14.10
N LYS A 224 -12.21 6.13 -14.97
CA LYS A 224 -12.11 7.14 -16.01
C LYS A 224 -11.86 6.49 -17.37
N THR A 225 -12.38 7.10 -18.42
CA THR A 225 -12.17 6.65 -19.80
C THR A 225 -11.78 7.84 -20.67
N LEU A 226 -10.73 7.69 -21.48
CA LEU A 226 -10.38 8.70 -22.49
C LEU A 226 -11.41 8.60 -23.62
N ILE A 227 -12.18 9.66 -23.83
CA ILE A 227 -13.18 9.74 -24.89
C ILE A 227 -12.53 10.16 -26.20
N LYS A 228 -11.73 11.22 -26.16
CA LYS A 228 -11.12 11.81 -27.35
C LYS A 228 -9.91 12.67 -27.00
N THR A 229 -8.91 12.66 -27.85
CA THR A 229 -7.87 13.70 -27.90
C THR A 229 -8.21 14.70 -28.99
N HIS A 230 -8.34 15.97 -28.63
CA HIS A 230 -8.58 17.08 -29.53
C HIS A 230 -7.23 17.69 -29.92
N GLU A 231 -6.89 17.64 -31.22
CA GLU A 231 -5.62 18.13 -31.74
C GLU A 231 -5.41 19.64 -31.50
N LEU A 232 -6.49 20.43 -31.54
CA LEU A 232 -6.44 21.84 -31.25
C LEU A 232 -6.26 22.07 -29.74
N GLY A 233 -5.04 22.44 -29.35
CA GLY A 233 -4.69 22.75 -27.96
C GLY A 233 -4.31 21.53 -27.10
N SER A 234 -4.05 20.37 -27.70
CA SER A 234 -3.61 19.16 -26.99
C SER A 234 -4.52 18.78 -25.81
N ILE A 235 -5.83 18.81 -26.02
CA ILE A 235 -6.84 18.59 -24.97
C ILE A 235 -7.33 17.15 -25.00
N ASN A 236 -7.20 16.46 -23.87
CA ASN A 236 -7.84 15.17 -23.65
C ASN A 236 -9.21 15.35 -22.99
N GLU A 237 -10.25 14.86 -23.65
CA GLU A 237 -11.60 14.71 -23.09
C GLU A 237 -11.71 13.35 -22.40
N TRP A 238 -11.97 13.39 -21.11
CA TRP A 238 -12.16 12.23 -20.25
C TRP A 238 -13.60 12.18 -19.76
N GLU A 239 -14.11 10.96 -19.61
CA GLU A 239 -15.33 10.68 -18.86
C GLU A 239 -14.95 10.04 -17.53
N ILE A 240 -15.46 10.60 -16.44
CA ILE A 240 -15.33 10.03 -15.10
C ILE A 240 -16.67 9.44 -14.73
N THR A 241 -16.68 8.17 -14.35
CA THR A 241 -17.88 7.45 -14.01
C THR A 241 -17.77 6.90 -12.59
N THR A 242 -18.78 7.21 -11.78
CA THR A 242 -19.02 6.56 -10.49
C THR A 242 -20.22 5.63 -10.64
N LEU A 243 -19.99 4.33 -10.47
CA LEU A 243 -21.03 3.31 -10.42
C LEU A 243 -21.33 2.98 -8.95
N ILE A 244 -22.60 2.83 -8.60
CA ILE A 244 -23.06 2.24 -7.34
C ILE A 244 -23.85 0.98 -7.69
N ASP A 245 -23.38 -0.17 -7.21
CA ASP A 245 -24.00 -1.48 -7.45
C ASP A 245 -24.25 -1.74 -8.94
N GLY A 246 -23.25 -1.39 -9.76
CA GLY A 246 -23.28 -1.52 -11.22
C GLY A 246 -24.12 -0.49 -11.96
N SER A 247 -24.85 0.37 -11.24
CA SER A 247 -25.67 1.44 -11.83
C SER A 247 -24.90 2.76 -11.86
N VAL A 248 -24.98 3.49 -12.98
CA VAL A 248 -24.35 4.81 -13.09
C VAL A 248 -25.00 5.77 -12.11
N ASN A 249 -24.22 6.24 -11.14
CA ASN A 249 -24.63 7.26 -10.18
C ASN A 249 -24.19 8.66 -10.63
N THR A 250 -22.98 8.76 -11.17
CA THR A 250 -22.42 10.04 -11.62
C THR A 250 -21.61 9.82 -12.89
N CYS A 251 -21.77 10.73 -13.85
CA CYS A 251 -20.99 10.79 -15.08
C CYS A 251 -20.60 12.25 -15.33
N LEU A 252 -19.30 12.52 -15.35
CA LEU A 252 -18.74 13.86 -15.56
C LEU A 252 -17.81 13.85 -16.76
N LYS A 253 -17.83 14.93 -17.54
CA LYS A 253 -16.82 15.19 -18.56
C LYS A 253 -15.74 16.10 -18.01
N ALA A 254 -14.48 15.72 -18.21
CA ALA A 254 -13.32 16.53 -17.87
C ALA A 254 -12.48 16.78 -19.12
N TYR A 255 -11.97 18.00 -19.25
CA TYR A 255 -11.09 18.39 -20.34
C TYR A 255 -9.75 18.78 -19.75
N ILE A 256 -8.70 18.02 -20.08
CA ILE A 256 -7.34 18.23 -19.58
C ILE A 256 -6.46 18.67 -20.74
N GLN A 257 -5.95 19.89 -20.69
CA GLN A 257 -4.93 20.35 -21.61
C GLN A 257 -3.56 19.80 -21.18
N LYS A 258 -2.91 19.04 -22.07
CA LYS A 258 -1.52 18.60 -21.89
C LYS A 258 -0.60 19.59 -22.58
N ASP A 259 -0.01 20.51 -21.81
CA ASP A 259 1.06 21.35 -22.32
C ASP A 259 2.42 20.68 -22.06
N GLU A 260 3.23 20.49 -23.10
CA GLU A 260 4.60 19.92 -23.00
C GLU A 260 5.61 20.86 -22.31
N LYS A 261 5.16 22.00 -21.77
CA LYS A 261 6.00 23.05 -21.19
C LYS A 261 5.59 23.37 -19.76
N PHE A 262 5.91 22.47 -18.85
CA PHE A 262 6.26 22.86 -17.49
C PHE A 262 7.68 22.39 -17.23
N ASP A 263 8.66 23.16 -17.72
CA ASP A 263 10.00 23.12 -17.15
C ASP A 263 9.87 23.59 -15.70
N ALA A 264 10.02 22.66 -14.76
CA ALA A 264 10.22 22.96 -13.35
C ALA A 264 11.72 23.07 -13.07
#